data_AF-A0A920AYV9-F1
#
_entry.id   AF-A0A920AYV9-F1
#
_cell.length_a   1.000
_cell.length_b   1.000
_cell.length_c   1.000
_cell.angle_alpha   90.00
_cell.angle_beta   90.00
_cell.angle_gamma   90.00
#
_symmetry.space_group_name_H-M   'P 1'
#
loop_
_entity.id
_entity.type
_entity.pdbx_description
1 polymer ?
#
loop_
_entity_poly.entity_id
_entity_poly.type
_entity_poly.pdbx_seq_one_letter_code
_entity_poly.pdbx_strand_id
1 'polypeptide(L)'
;MSTVEAYYTIVASANLDGDEDAENDSFEVEIQHLNPYDAGVTAMISPTSGVSLTTAEQVTVEITNFGGATLTDFVITYEMNGTVVSETVAGPLEGNSTMQYTFTQTADLATPGTYSFTCYTSVDGDADPSNDSASVEVVSSTCSPSMNCSVGDGLTLFQLLDIDNPSGVRVMETLRSDDKC
;
A
#
# COMPACT_ATOMS: atom_id res chain seq x y z
N MET A 1 27.66 -28.54 3.53
CA MET A 1 26.20 -28.39 3.49
C MET A 1 25.93 -26.97 3.93
N SER A 2 25.38 -26.13 3.05
CA SER A 2 24.95 -24.79 3.41
C SER A 2 23.64 -24.84 4.20
N THR A 3 23.51 -24.03 5.24
CA THR A 3 22.26 -23.63 5.88
C THR A 3 21.56 -22.54 5.09
N VAL A 4 20.24 -22.65 4.99
CA VAL A 4 19.35 -21.65 4.41
C VAL A 4 19.37 -20.37 5.26
N GLU A 5 19.17 -19.22 4.63
CA GLU A 5 19.22 -17.84 5.18
C GLU A 5 20.58 -17.41 5.74
N ALA A 6 21.61 -18.24 5.61
CA ALA A 6 22.96 -17.87 6.01
C ALA A 6 23.75 -17.17 4.89
N TYR A 7 24.67 -16.31 5.32
CA TYR A 7 25.65 -15.66 4.47
C TYR A 7 26.94 -16.49 4.39
N TYR A 8 27.54 -16.53 3.22
CA TYR A 8 28.79 -17.21 2.92
C TYR A 8 29.74 -16.26 2.24
N THR A 9 30.97 -16.18 2.74
CA THR A 9 32.04 -15.44 2.09
C THR A 9 32.82 -16.37 1.16
N ILE A 10 32.87 -16.03 -0.11
CA ILE A 10 33.75 -16.64 -1.10
C ILE A 10 34.98 -15.76 -1.21
N VAL A 11 36.14 -16.33 -0.91
CA VAL A 11 37.44 -15.65 -1.03
C VAL A 11 38.16 -16.26 -2.23
N ALA A 12 38.48 -15.44 -3.22
CA ALA A 12 39.43 -15.75 -4.26
C ALA A 12 40.76 -15.10 -3.90
N SER A 13 41.85 -15.87 -3.86
CA SER A 13 43.17 -15.34 -3.58
C SER A 13 44.20 -15.70 -4.64
N ALA A 14 45.12 -14.78 -4.88
CA ALA A 14 46.36 -14.99 -5.61
C ALA A 14 47.51 -14.97 -4.61
N ASN A 15 48.50 -15.83 -4.81
CA ASN A 15 49.72 -15.82 -4.02
C ASN A 15 50.90 -16.04 -4.97
N LEU A 16 51.69 -15.00 -5.18
CA LEU A 16 52.83 -14.99 -6.08
C LEU A 16 54.11 -14.65 -5.31
N ASP A 17 55.13 -15.50 -5.43
CA ASP A 17 56.43 -15.26 -4.83
C ASP A 17 57.06 -13.98 -5.39
N GLY A 18 57.33 -13.01 -4.52
CA GLY A 18 57.89 -11.71 -4.90
C GLY A 18 56.84 -10.68 -5.32
N ASP A 19 55.55 -10.91 -5.03
CA ASP A 19 54.53 -9.89 -5.15
C ASP A 19 54.84 -8.68 -4.24
N GLU A 20 54.59 -7.48 -4.76
CA GLU A 20 54.89 -6.21 -4.12
C GLU A 20 53.64 -5.53 -3.53
N ASP A 21 52.43 -6.06 -3.77
CA ASP A 21 51.14 -5.44 -3.43
C ASP A 21 50.10 -6.44 -2.89
N ALA A 22 50.28 -6.79 -1.61
CA ALA A 22 49.40 -7.71 -0.90
C ALA A 22 47.95 -7.22 -0.70
N GLU A 23 47.63 -5.96 -1.04
CA GLU A 23 46.24 -5.46 -0.96
C GLU A 23 45.37 -6.02 -2.09
N ASN A 24 45.96 -6.48 -3.20
CA ASN A 24 45.25 -7.06 -4.33
C ASN A 24 45.22 -8.60 -4.34
N ASP A 25 45.85 -9.23 -3.34
CA ASP A 25 45.98 -10.68 -3.24
C ASP A 25 44.65 -11.40 -2.98
N SER A 26 43.60 -10.69 -2.61
CA SER A 26 42.30 -11.31 -2.36
C SER A 26 41.12 -10.47 -2.80
N PHE A 27 40.08 -11.17 -3.24
CA PHE A 27 38.76 -10.62 -3.50
C PHE A 27 37.73 -11.45 -2.75
N GLU A 28 36.90 -10.78 -1.97
CA GLU A 28 35.85 -11.41 -1.18
C GLU A 28 34.47 -11.02 -1.73
N VAL A 29 33.59 -12.02 -1.86
CA VAL A 29 32.16 -11.82 -2.17
C VAL A 29 31.35 -12.51 -1.11
N GLU A 30 30.38 -11.80 -0.54
CA GLU A 30 29.37 -12.39 0.32
C GLU A 30 28.16 -12.80 -0.52
N ILE A 31 27.70 -14.04 -0.34
CA ILE A 31 26.48 -14.56 -0.96
C ILE A 31 25.53 -15.06 0.12
N GLN A 32 24.23 -14.95 -0.11
CA GLN A 32 23.20 -15.47 0.78
C GLN A 32 22.61 -16.76 0.19
N HIS A 33 22.41 -17.79 1.02
CA HIS A 33 21.61 -18.95 0.63
C HIS A 33 20.14 -18.65 0.89
N LEU A 34 19.38 -18.35 -0.15
CA LEU A 34 17.94 -18.10 -0.04
C LEU A 34 17.12 -19.39 -0.14
N ASN A 35 15.95 -19.41 0.48
CA ASN A 35 14.92 -20.38 0.13
C ASN A 35 14.52 -20.21 -1.35
N PRO A 36 14.11 -21.27 -2.06
CA PRO A 36 13.65 -21.12 -3.44
C PRO A 36 12.42 -20.20 -3.56
N TYR A 37 11.44 -20.40 -2.68
CA TYR A 37 10.16 -19.68 -2.71
C TYR A 37 9.94 -19.01 -1.35
N ASP A 38 9.77 -17.69 -1.39
CA ASP A 38 9.49 -16.84 -0.23
C ASP A 38 8.98 -15.49 -0.77
N ALA A 39 7.68 -15.27 -0.73
CA ALA A 39 6.98 -14.17 -1.37
C ALA A 39 6.12 -13.42 -0.36
N GLY A 40 6.39 -12.13 -0.18
CA GLY A 40 5.66 -11.29 0.75
C GLY A 40 5.03 -10.06 0.10
N VAL A 41 4.06 -9.49 0.80
CA VAL A 41 3.50 -8.16 0.48
C VAL A 41 4.19 -7.12 1.35
N THR A 42 5.00 -6.24 0.77
CA THR A 42 5.78 -5.25 1.53
C THR A 42 5.01 -3.94 1.76
N ALA A 43 4.09 -3.60 0.86
CA ALA A 43 3.28 -2.39 1.01
C ALA A 43 1.96 -2.46 0.22
N MET A 44 0.98 -1.71 0.70
CA MET A 44 -0.13 -1.26 -0.15
C MET A 44 0.17 0.17 -0.62
N ILE A 45 0.21 0.35 -1.94
CA ILE A 45 0.51 1.64 -2.60
C ILE A 45 -0.77 2.45 -2.81
N SER A 46 -1.87 1.77 -3.12
CA SER A 46 -3.18 2.36 -3.37
C SER A 46 -4.29 1.39 -2.95
N PRO A 47 -5.44 1.87 -2.46
CA PRO A 47 -5.78 3.29 -2.22
C PRO A 47 -5.11 3.88 -0.98
N THR A 48 -5.06 5.21 -0.91
CA THR A 48 -4.62 5.96 0.29
C THR A 48 -5.79 6.75 0.88
N SER A 49 -5.73 7.03 2.18
CA SER A 49 -6.77 7.81 2.88
C SER A 49 -6.97 9.18 2.23
N GLY A 50 -8.22 9.63 2.12
CA GLY A 50 -8.55 10.83 1.37
C GLY A 50 -9.94 11.38 1.61
N VAL A 51 -10.26 12.42 0.85
CA VAL A 51 -11.56 13.09 0.86
C VAL A 51 -12.29 12.75 -0.42
N SER A 52 -13.57 12.40 -0.31
CA SER A 52 -14.45 12.12 -1.46
C SER A 52 -13.85 11.07 -2.40
N LEU A 53 -13.35 9.96 -1.84
CA LEU A 53 -12.95 8.79 -2.62
C LEU A 53 -14.14 8.26 -3.44
N THR A 54 -13.85 7.49 -4.48
CA THR A 54 -14.83 7.07 -5.48
C THR A 54 -15.30 5.64 -5.29
N THR A 55 -16.25 5.21 -6.11
CA THR A 55 -16.69 3.81 -6.17
C THR A 55 -15.70 2.89 -6.91
N ALA A 56 -14.60 3.43 -7.43
CA ALA A 56 -13.67 2.72 -8.32
C ALA A 56 -12.21 3.10 -8.02
N GLU A 57 -11.77 2.89 -6.79
CA GLU A 57 -10.38 3.08 -6.38
C GLU A 57 -9.51 1.89 -6.83
N GLN A 58 -8.35 2.19 -7.42
CA GLN A 58 -7.40 1.14 -7.80
C GLN A 58 -6.73 0.56 -6.56
N VAL A 59 -6.63 -0.76 -6.49
CA VAL A 59 -5.87 -1.47 -5.46
C VAL A 59 -4.52 -1.84 -6.05
N THR A 60 -3.46 -1.23 -5.55
CA THR A 60 -2.07 -1.50 -5.97
C THR A 60 -1.25 -1.88 -4.76
N VAL A 61 -0.51 -2.97 -4.88
CA VAL A 61 0.36 -3.50 -3.83
C VAL A 61 1.77 -3.68 -4.35
N GLU A 62 2.72 -3.66 -3.43
CA GLU A 62 4.11 -4.00 -3.67
C GLU A 62 4.37 -5.42 -3.15
N ILE A 63 4.88 -6.28 -4.02
CA ILE A 63 5.17 -7.68 -3.77
C ILE A 63 6.68 -7.86 -3.86
N THR A 64 7.28 -8.50 -2.86
CA THR A 64 8.70 -8.81 -2.85
C THR A 64 8.91 -10.31 -2.80
N ASN A 65 9.79 -10.81 -3.67
CA ASN A 65 10.27 -12.18 -3.62
C ASN A 65 11.59 -12.19 -2.84
N PHE A 66 11.54 -12.63 -1.59
CA PHE A 66 12.70 -12.84 -0.73
C PHE A 66 13.42 -14.16 -1.06
N GLY A 67 12.79 -15.02 -1.85
CA GLY A 67 13.36 -16.26 -2.35
C GLY A 67 14.36 -16.06 -3.49
N GLY A 68 15.06 -17.14 -3.82
CA GLY A 68 16.06 -17.19 -4.89
C GLY A 68 15.51 -17.61 -6.25
N ALA A 69 14.35 -18.27 -6.33
CA ALA A 69 13.74 -18.69 -7.59
C ALA A 69 12.76 -17.64 -8.10
N THR A 70 12.69 -17.49 -9.43
CA THR A 70 11.70 -16.62 -10.09
C THR A 70 10.29 -17.18 -9.87
N LEU A 71 9.36 -16.31 -9.47
CA LEU A 71 7.95 -16.64 -9.29
C LEU A 71 7.14 -16.28 -10.55
N THR A 72 6.25 -17.19 -10.93
CA THR A 72 5.31 -17.04 -12.05
C THR A 72 3.99 -17.70 -11.68
N ASP A 73 2.89 -17.22 -12.26
CA ASP A 73 1.53 -17.76 -12.06
C ASP A 73 1.12 -17.97 -10.59
N PHE A 74 1.61 -17.11 -9.69
CA PHE A 74 1.27 -17.16 -8.27
C PHE A 74 0.00 -16.36 -7.97
N VAL A 75 -0.66 -16.66 -6.84
CA VAL A 75 -1.91 -16.00 -6.48
C VAL A 75 -1.62 -14.84 -5.53
N ILE A 76 -2.26 -13.71 -5.79
CA ILE A 76 -2.34 -12.59 -4.85
C ILE A 76 -3.79 -12.30 -4.53
N THR A 77 -4.05 -11.99 -3.27
CA THR A 77 -5.40 -11.73 -2.77
C THR A 77 -5.42 -10.44 -1.98
N TYR A 78 -6.49 -9.65 -2.13
CA TYR A 78 -6.86 -8.66 -1.13
C TYR A 78 -8.21 -8.98 -0.52
N GLU A 79 -8.34 -8.67 0.76
CA GLU A 79 -9.60 -8.65 1.48
C GLU A 79 -9.91 -7.22 1.91
N MET A 80 -11.13 -6.77 1.63
CA MET A 80 -11.65 -5.49 2.09
C MET A 80 -12.97 -5.72 2.82
N ASN A 81 -12.99 -5.50 4.15
CA ASN A 81 -14.18 -5.65 5.00
C ASN A 81 -14.95 -6.98 4.75
N GLY A 82 -14.24 -8.10 4.59
CA GLY A 82 -14.80 -9.43 4.32
C GLY A 82 -15.10 -9.75 2.86
N THR A 83 -14.88 -8.81 1.93
CA THR A 83 -14.92 -9.09 0.48
C THR A 83 -13.54 -9.50 0.01
N VAL A 84 -13.42 -10.71 -0.54
CA VAL A 84 -12.14 -11.28 -0.98
C VAL A 84 -12.04 -11.24 -2.50
N VAL A 85 -10.92 -10.77 -3.01
CA VAL A 85 -10.59 -10.73 -4.43
C VAL A 85 -9.22 -11.36 -4.65
N SER A 86 -9.17 -12.43 -5.45
CA SER A 86 -7.94 -13.14 -5.79
C SER A 86 -7.66 -13.04 -7.28
N GLU A 87 -6.41 -12.78 -7.64
CA GLU A 87 -5.93 -12.72 -9.01
C GLU A 87 -4.62 -13.51 -9.14
N THR A 88 -4.35 -14.00 -10.35
CA THR A 88 -3.10 -14.69 -10.67
C THR A 88 -2.12 -13.69 -11.28
N VAL A 89 -0.95 -13.56 -10.66
CA VAL A 89 0.17 -12.77 -11.17
C VAL A 89 0.99 -13.66 -12.10
N ALA A 90 0.93 -13.39 -13.40
CA ALA A 90 1.67 -14.17 -14.40
C ALA A 90 3.20 -14.11 -14.19
N GLY A 91 3.71 -13.00 -13.63
CA GLY A 91 5.14 -12.76 -13.46
C GLY A 91 5.84 -12.33 -14.77
N PRO A 92 7.18 -12.45 -14.84
CA PRO A 92 8.06 -12.97 -13.81
C PRO A 92 8.27 -11.98 -12.65
N LEU A 93 8.35 -12.50 -11.43
CA LEU A 93 8.95 -11.81 -10.28
C LEU A 93 10.26 -12.51 -9.95
N GLU A 94 11.37 -11.92 -10.38
CA GLU A 94 12.71 -12.47 -10.15
C GLU A 94 13.02 -12.63 -8.66
N GLY A 95 13.92 -13.58 -8.34
CA GLY A 95 14.40 -13.76 -6.97
C GLY A 95 15.05 -12.49 -6.42
N ASN A 96 14.90 -12.27 -5.12
CA ASN A 96 15.43 -11.10 -4.41
C ASN A 96 15.05 -9.75 -5.07
N SER A 97 13.84 -9.67 -5.63
CA SER A 97 13.34 -8.51 -6.37
C SER A 97 11.92 -8.15 -5.95
N THR A 98 11.50 -6.94 -6.30
CA THR A 98 10.19 -6.37 -5.95
C THR A 98 9.45 -5.93 -7.21
N MET A 99 8.13 -6.09 -7.21
CA MET A 99 7.25 -5.56 -8.25
C MET A 99 5.99 -4.92 -7.65
N GLN A 100 5.36 -4.01 -8.40
CA GLN A 100 4.02 -3.56 -8.09
C GLN A 100 2.99 -4.32 -8.92
N TYR A 101 1.88 -4.68 -8.28
CA TYR A 101 0.74 -5.30 -8.93
C TYR A 101 -0.53 -4.49 -8.65
N THR A 102 -1.25 -4.15 -9.72
CA THR A 102 -2.55 -3.47 -9.65
C THR A 102 -3.64 -4.46 -10.00
N PHE A 103 -4.57 -4.66 -9.07
CA PHE A 103 -5.71 -5.54 -9.28
C PHE A 103 -6.63 -4.96 -10.36
N THR A 104 -7.25 -5.84 -11.14
CA THR A 104 -8.24 -5.45 -12.13
C THR A 104 -9.56 -5.02 -11.49
N GLN A 105 -9.91 -5.62 -10.34
CA GLN A 105 -11.08 -5.26 -9.56
C GLN A 105 -10.80 -4.05 -8.67
N THR A 106 -11.53 -2.97 -8.89
CA THR A 106 -11.49 -1.75 -8.08
C THR A 106 -12.27 -1.89 -6.77
N ALA A 107 -11.91 -1.09 -5.76
CA ALA A 107 -12.59 -0.97 -4.47
C ALA A 107 -13.58 0.22 -4.45
N ASP A 108 -14.75 0.03 -3.84
CA ASP A 108 -15.71 1.11 -3.60
C ASP A 108 -15.47 1.72 -2.22
N LEU A 109 -14.92 2.94 -2.21
CA LEU A 109 -14.63 3.73 -1.01
C LEU A 109 -15.47 5.02 -0.95
N ALA A 110 -16.56 5.10 -1.72
CA ALA A 110 -17.35 6.32 -1.85
C ALA A 110 -18.07 6.72 -0.56
N THR A 111 -18.39 5.75 0.29
CA THR A 111 -19.02 6.01 1.58
C THR A 111 -17.96 6.40 2.61
N PRO A 112 -18.11 7.52 3.33
CA PRO A 112 -17.17 7.88 4.39
C PRO A 112 -17.10 6.81 5.48
N GLY A 113 -15.90 6.46 5.90
CA GLY A 113 -15.63 5.39 6.84
C GLY A 113 -14.18 4.94 6.80
N THR A 114 -13.84 4.02 7.71
CA THR A 114 -12.55 3.33 7.71
C THR A 114 -12.73 1.96 7.05
N TYR A 115 -11.86 1.65 6.09
CA TYR A 115 -11.82 0.39 5.36
C TYR A 115 -10.53 -0.33 5.72
N SER A 116 -10.65 -1.55 6.24
CA SER A 116 -9.50 -2.39 6.51
C SER A 116 -9.20 -3.22 5.28
N PHE A 117 -7.97 -3.08 4.78
CA PHE A 117 -7.45 -3.91 3.72
C PHE A 117 -6.40 -4.86 4.28
N THR A 118 -6.47 -6.12 3.86
CA THR A 118 -5.42 -7.11 4.07
C THR A 118 -5.06 -7.71 2.71
N CYS A 119 -3.82 -7.56 2.28
CA CYS A 119 -3.31 -8.16 1.06
C CYS A 119 -2.33 -9.25 1.40
N TYR A 120 -2.38 -10.36 0.66
CA TYR A 120 -1.48 -11.48 0.87
C TYR A 120 -1.19 -12.26 -0.41
N THR A 121 0.01 -12.80 -0.46
CA THR A 121 0.48 -13.76 -1.48
C THR A 121 0.12 -15.19 -1.07
N SER A 122 0.04 -16.08 -2.06
CA SER A 122 -0.06 -17.52 -1.84
C SER A 122 0.82 -18.23 -2.85
N VAL A 123 1.92 -18.80 -2.34
CA VAL A 123 2.92 -19.54 -3.12
C VAL A 123 3.11 -20.92 -2.49
N ASP A 124 3.06 -21.97 -3.31
CA ASP A 124 3.29 -23.33 -2.84
C ASP A 124 4.74 -23.52 -2.40
N GLY A 125 4.92 -23.90 -1.13
CA GLY A 125 6.25 -24.09 -0.56
C GLY A 125 6.94 -22.80 -0.14
N ASP A 126 6.18 -21.72 0.05
CA ASP A 126 6.67 -20.50 0.69
C ASP A 126 7.32 -20.80 2.05
N ALA A 127 8.49 -20.22 2.30
CA ALA A 127 9.32 -20.51 3.44
C ALA A 127 8.97 -19.69 4.69
N ASP A 128 8.46 -18.47 4.54
CA ASP A 128 8.17 -17.57 5.67
C ASP A 128 6.77 -16.94 5.60
N PRO A 129 5.75 -17.64 6.14
CA PRO A 129 4.38 -17.15 6.17
C PRO A 129 4.17 -15.84 6.93
N SER A 130 5.17 -15.36 7.68
CA SER A 130 5.05 -14.12 8.46
C SER A 130 5.14 -12.86 7.59
N ASN A 131 5.70 -12.98 6.37
CA ASN A 131 5.85 -11.88 5.42
C ASN A 131 4.79 -11.91 4.30
N ASP A 132 4.01 -12.99 4.19
CA ASP A 132 2.98 -13.18 3.16
C ASP A 132 1.96 -12.05 3.10
N SER A 133 1.72 -11.32 4.19
CA SER A 133 0.61 -10.38 4.30
C SER A 133 0.98 -9.00 4.83
N ALA A 134 0.29 -7.99 4.31
CA ALA A 134 0.29 -6.63 4.82
C ALA A 134 -1.16 -6.15 5.02
N SER A 135 -1.38 -5.38 6.09
CA SER A 135 -2.69 -4.75 6.35
C SER A 135 -2.57 -3.24 6.49
N VAL A 136 -3.56 -2.51 5.98
CA VAL A 136 -3.64 -1.06 6.08
C VAL A 136 -5.08 -0.61 6.30
N GLU A 137 -5.25 0.48 7.04
CA GLU A 137 -6.52 1.17 7.17
C GLU A 137 -6.57 2.37 6.22
N VAL A 138 -7.58 2.40 5.36
CA VAL A 138 -7.87 3.51 4.45
C VAL A 138 -9.09 4.25 4.96
N VAL A 139 -8.93 5.54 5.21
CA VAL A 139 -10.00 6.41 5.69
C VAL A 139 -10.56 7.21 4.52
N SER A 140 -11.81 6.95 4.18
CA SER A 140 -12.60 7.81 3.29
C SER A 140 -13.35 8.83 4.14
N SER A 141 -13.16 10.11 3.85
CA SER A 141 -13.79 11.20 4.57
C SER A 141 -14.61 12.07 3.64
N THR A 142 -15.69 12.67 4.15
CA THR A 142 -16.34 13.79 3.47
C THR A 142 -15.53 15.06 3.71
N CYS A 143 -15.51 15.94 2.71
CA CYS A 143 -15.11 17.33 2.89
C CYS A 143 -15.95 17.89 4.04
N SER A 144 -15.33 18.11 5.20
CA SER A 144 -15.95 18.83 6.31
C SER A 144 -15.55 20.28 6.16
N PRO A 145 -16.48 21.24 6.17
CA PRO A 145 -16.14 22.65 6.11
C PRO A 145 -15.13 22.96 7.21
N SER A 146 -13.98 23.52 6.84
CA SER A 146 -13.06 24.01 7.85
C SER A 146 -13.72 25.23 8.50
N MET A 147 -14.01 25.18 9.80
CA MET A 147 -14.40 26.37 10.58
C MET A 147 -13.19 27.29 10.78
N ASN A 148 -12.51 27.62 9.70
CA ASN A 148 -11.53 28.68 9.71
C ASN A 148 -12.32 29.96 9.39
N CYS A 149 -12.41 30.85 10.36
CA CYS A 149 -12.98 32.18 10.15
C CYS A 149 -11.94 33.12 9.48
N SER A 150 -10.84 32.59 8.95
CA SER A 150 -9.71 33.34 8.41
C SER A 150 -9.85 33.63 6.92
N VAL A 151 -10.64 32.83 6.18
CA VAL A 151 -10.86 33.01 4.73
C VAL A 151 -12.04 33.96 4.44
N GLY A 152 -12.92 34.22 5.42
CA GLY A 152 -14.02 35.20 5.26
C GLY A 152 -15.26 34.67 4.52
N ASP A 153 -15.32 33.36 4.25
CA ASP A 153 -16.41 32.72 3.50
C ASP A 153 -17.65 32.41 4.36
N GLY A 154 -17.62 32.74 5.67
CA GLY A 154 -18.75 32.58 6.60
C GLY A 154 -19.55 33.87 6.84
N LEU A 155 -20.81 33.73 7.26
CA LEU A 155 -21.62 34.86 7.72
C LEU A 155 -21.10 35.37 9.08
N THR A 156 -20.53 36.57 9.11
CA THR A 156 -20.01 37.21 10.35
C THR A 156 -21.07 37.99 11.12
N LEU A 157 -22.14 38.44 10.42
CA LEU A 157 -23.26 39.16 11.00
C LEU A 157 -24.54 38.90 10.19
N PHE A 158 -25.56 38.32 10.82
CA PHE A 158 -26.90 38.18 10.27
C PHE A 158 -27.89 38.83 11.23
N GLN A 159 -28.41 40.01 10.88
CA GLN A 159 -29.37 40.76 11.68
C GLN A 159 -30.65 40.99 10.88
N LEU A 160 -31.78 40.62 11.47
CA LEU A 160 -33.10 40.96 10.97
C LEU A 160 -33.77 41.85 12.02
N LEU A 161 -34.40 42.93 11.55
CA LEU A 161 -35.15 43.86 12.41
C LEU A 161 -36.50 43.25 12.81
N ASP A 162 -37.31 42.85 11.84
CA ASP A 162 -38.54 42.09 12.06
C ASP A 162 -38.73 41.04 10.95
N ILE A 163 -39.44 39.96 11.26
CA ILE A 163 -39.98 39.02 10.27
C ILE A 163 -41.50 39.01 10.45
N ASP A 164 -42.24 39.50 9.46
CA ASP A 164 -43.70 39.44 9.44
C ASP A 164 -44.17 38.30 8.50
N ASN A 165 -44.85 37.29 9.06
CA ASN A 165 -45.39 36.16 8.30
C ASN A 165 -46.90 35.99 8.56
N PRO A 166 -47.74 36.85 7.98
CA PRO A 166 -49.19 36.79 8.18
C PRO A 166 -49.84 35.53 7.60
N SER A 167 -49.12 34.81 6.71
CA SER A 167 -49.61 33.58 6.07
C SER A 167 -49.49 32.33 6.95
N GLY A 168 -48.62 32.34 7.96
CA GLY A 168 -48.35 31.19 8.84
C GLY A 168 -47.63 30.00 8.20
N VAL A 169 -47.32 30.05 6.90
CA VAL A 169 -46.57 29.01 6.19
C VAL A 169 -45.06 29.21 6.42
N ARG A 170 -44.24 28.15 6.31
CA ARG A 170 -42.79 28.17 6.56
C ARG A 170 -42.10 29.32 5.80
N VAL A 171 -41.43 30.22 6.54
CA VAL A 171 -40.78 31.45 6.01
C VAL A 171 -39.36 31.19 5.52
N MET A 172 -38.67 30.22 6.10
CA MET A 172 -37.28 29.91 5.76
C MET A 172 -37.08 28.39 5.81
N GLU A 173 -36.43 27.87 4.79
CA GLU A 173 -35.85 26.53 4.83
C GLU A 173 -34.38 26.62 5.28
N THR A 174 -33.84 25.50 5.76
CA THR A 174 -32.51 25.36 6.38
C THR A 174 -31.44 26.12 5.60
N LEU A 175 -30.75 27.05 6.28
CA LEU A 175 -29.48 27.59 5.80
C LEU A 175 -28.46 26.44 5.81
N ARG A 176 -28.03 26.02 4.62
CA ARG A 176 -26.89 25.10 4.47
C ARG A 176 -25.65 25.94 4.16
N SER A 177 -24.56 25.67 4.87
CA SER A 177 -23.24 26.09 4.39
C SER A 177 -22.95 25.23 3.16
N ASP A 178 -22.95 25.87 2.00
CA ASP A 178 -22.39 25.31 0.78
C ASP A 178 -20.89 25.70 0.74
N ASP A 179 -20.13 25.27 1.74
CA ASP A 179 -18.68 25.31 1.65
C ASP A 179 -18.27 24.32 0.57
N LYS A 180 -18.11 24.83 -0.64
CA LYS A 180 -17.56 24.09 -1.75
C LYS A 180 -16.05 23.97 -1.53
N CYS A 181 -15.62 22.74 -1.25
CA CYS A 181 -14.46 22.20 -1.96
C CYS A 181 -14.70 22.41 -3.49
#